data_AF-A0A940BBA8-F1
#
_entry.id   AF-A0A940BBA8-F1
#
_cell.length_a   1.000
_cell.length_b   1.000
_cell.length_c   1.000
_cell.angle_alpha   90.00
_cell.angle_beta   90.00
_cell.angle_gamma   90.00
#
_symmetry.space_group_name_H-M   'P 1'
#
loop_
_entity.id
_entity.type
_entity.pdbx_description
1 polymer ?
#
loop_
_entity_poly.entity_id
_entity_poly.type
_entity_poly.pdbx_seq_one_letter_code
_entity_poly.pdbx_strand_id
1 'polypeptide(L)'
;MADFAEILKTFSSLVVDYSSMFELGNPDLLDSLIEYVIQQNKTVYISRSFKVFHESVQCANNPNEKGILLSIKNGMKRLTDAKLLRASKSASAVDFFLEHVGNENECLFIGRNSTSFSRLRNINAPGKCAVFVVNRGRIRFYPAVTECLASETPYSVNPISGNSDFIATDINFGVGDVLYTDDDEEITLTSLISTGAEGLVFCTQQDNWVAKVYHRGGITPLRWYKLMKMRNLELETDNLCWPCRLLFSRSHVPVGYLMKRAAGTTISRAFDGPDAMEKYFPSWTRLHVVVAAITFLRIMDYLHLHGVIVGDIQLKNAMIEDEDDLYLIDMDSVQIQDLPCPVGTEEFTRPELWDKSFVTFLRRPQDEDYSISILVFSILFCGQHPYAQRNGLEMLRDEMEVRSFPYTEDDSENDRIPLGGYDKIWDALTDELKSMFVRAFTKGELFDSCEWTVALENYRDKLMNHEFKDEEVYRVFPYMVKEVAKPVKRTGKVSVREAIMNSNLNSQEAMDSYNSQVPTSHAEEKKKQEAQTPSFKGSAFSSNSRPLKTDAPSEPQTSALAARVGSSDSSEKIEIFKKPVEKTIEKAEEKPQEKPKKKGFFSRFKGK
;
A
#
# COMPACT_ATOMS: atom_id res chain seq x y z
N MET A 1 24.43 17.46 19.96
CA MET A 1 24.72 16.37 20.93
C MET A 1 24.88 16.88 22.36
N ALA A 2 25.71 17.90 22.65
CA ALA A 2 25.89 18.39 24.03
C ALA A 2 24.59 18.85 24.70
N ASP A 3 23.81 19.70 24.02
CA ASP A 3 22.50 20.19 24.50
C ASP A 3 21.47 19.06 24.64
N PHE A 4 21.36 18.19 23.63
CA PHE A 4 20.50 16.99 23.68
C PHE A 4 20.80 16.08 24.88
N ALA A 5 22.09 15.78 25.13
CA ALA A 5 22.48 14.91 26.22
C ALA A 5 22.15 15.56 27.58
N GLU A 6 22.36 16.88 27.72
CA GLU A 6 22.04 17.64 28.92
C GLU A 6 20.55 17.64 29.22
N ILE A 7 19.71 17.90 28.21
CA ILE A 7 18.25 17.80 28.33
C ILE A 7 17.84 16.36 28.69
N LEU A 8 18.38 15.35 28.00
CA LEU A 8 18.01 13.96 28.26
C LEU A 8 18.37 13.50 29.69
N LYS A 9 19.35 14.15 30.37
CA LYS A 9 19.69 13.83 31.78
C LYS A 9 18.52 14.06 32.72
N THR A 10 17.65 15.03 32.45
CA THR A 10 16.57 15.44 33.37
C THR A 10 15.47 14.39 33.50
N PHE A 11 15.35 13.47 32.54
CA PHE A 11 14.30 12.44 32.52
C PHE A 11 14.80 11.11 33.10
N SER A 12 13.97 10.41 33.86
CA SER A 12 14.31 9.10 34.43
C SER A 12 14.16 7.97 33.41
N SER A 13 13.22 8.12 32.47
CA SER A 13 12.86 7.07 31.53
C SER A 13 12.49 7.62 30.15
N LEU A 14 12.63 6.76 29.15
CA LEU A 14 12.29 7.02 27.75
C LEU A 14 11.12 6.12 27.36
N VAL A 15 10.14 6.68 26.67
CA VAL A 15 9.01 5.97 26.08
C VAL A 15 9.20 6.02 24.57
N VAL A 16 9.41 4.89 23.92
CA VAL A 16 9.98 4.87 22.56
C VAL A 16 9.03 4.24 21.56
N ASP A 17 8.68 5.02 20.53
CA ASP A 17 8.03 4.53 19.31
C ASP A 17 9.09 3.95 18.36
N TYR A 18 8.78 2.84 17.69
CA TYR A 18 9.71 2.21 16.75
C TYR A 18 10.20 3.16 15.66
N SER A 19 9.30 4.00 15.15
CA SER A 19 9.63 4.96 14.08
C SER A 19 10.73 5.94 14.48
N SER A 20 10.88 6.26 15.78
CA SER A 20 11.94 7.19 16.23
C SER A 20 13.33 6.61 16.01
N MET A 21 13.52 5.31 16.23
CA MET A 21 14.79 4.63 16.00
C MET A 21 15.01 4.38 14.52
N PHE A 22 13.95 4.04 13.79
CA PHE A 22 14.00 3.81 12.36
C PHE A 22 14.33 5.10 11.58
N GLU A 23 13.62 6.20 11.84
CA GLU A 23 13.84 7.51 11.20
C GLU A 23 15.15 8.19 11.60
N LEU A 24 15.81 7.73 12.67
CA LEU A 24 17.16 8.18 12.98
C LEU A 24 18.11 7.83 11.84
N GLY A 25 17.89 6.68 11.17
CA GLY A 25 18.55 6.28 9.92
C GLY A 25 20.07 6.09 9.98
N ASN A 26 20.68 6.34 11.14
CA ASN A 26 22.12 6.30 11.34
C ASN A 26 22.46 5.28 12.45
N PRO A 27 23.01 4.10 12.08
CA PRO A 27 23.43 3.06 13.01
C PRO A 27 24.34 3.55 14.15
N ASP A 28 25.37 4.35 13.83
CA ASP A 28 26.34 4.84 14.81
C ASP A 28 25.72 5.80 15.83
N LEU A 29 24.81 6.67 15.36
CA LEU A 29 24.07 7.59 16.23
C LEU A 29 23.11 6.84 17.15
N LEU A 30 22.44 5.81 16.64
CA LEU A 30 21.59 4.94 17.45
C LEU A 30 22.40 4.20 18.51
N ASP A 31 23.53 3.60 18.13
CA ASP A 31 24.40 2.88 19.06
C ASP A 31 24.95 3.79 20.16
N SER A 32 25.30 5.04 19.81
CA SER A 32 25.72 6.07 20.76
C SER A 32 24.60 6.47 21.72
N LEU A 33 23.37 6.61 21.22
CA LEU A 33 22.19 6.92 22.04
C LEU A 33 21.90 5.78 23.03
N ILE A 34 21.93 4.53 22.57
CA ILE A 34 21.71 3.35 23.43
C ILE A 34 22.80 3.24 24.48
N GLU A 35 24.07 3.45 24.10
CA GLU A 35 25.17 3.46 25.06
C GLU A 35 24.97 4.54 26.13
N TYR A 36 24.57 5.74 25.73
CA TYR A 36 24.28 6.82 26.67
C TYR A 36 23.13 6.47 27.63
N VAL A 37 22.04 5.91 27.12
CA VAL A 37 20.89 5.46 27.93
C VAL A 37 21.32 4.45 28.99
N ILE A 38 22.18 3.50 28.61
CA ILE A 38 22.73 2.48 29.54
C ILE A 38 23.64 3.13 30.58
N GLN A 39 24.57 4.00 30.16
CA GLN A 39 25.50 4.69 31.07
C GLN A 39 24.77 5.57 32.10
N GLN A 40 23.66 6.18 31.70
CA GLN A 40 22.82 7.00 32.58
C GLN A 40 21.76 6.18 33.35
N ASN A 41 21.74 4.85 33.20
CA ASN A 41 20.81 3.94 33.87
C ASN A 41 19.33 4.33 33.70
N LYS A 42 18.94 4.74 32.47
CA LYS A 42 17.57 5.16 32.15
C LYS A 42 16.72 3.97 31.72
N THR A 43 15.49 3.90 32.21
CA THR A 43 14.54 2.84 31.79
C THR A 43 13.97 3.17 30.41
N VAL A 44 13.77 2.16 29.57
CA VAL A 44 13.18 2.30 28.23
C VAL A 44 11.88 1.50 28.17
N TYR A 45 10.79 2.18 27.87
CA TYR A 45 9.46 1.60 27.67
C TYR A 45 9.15 1.49 26.17
N ILE A 46 8.68 0.34 25.74
CA ILE A 46 8.20 0.08 24.37
C ILE A 46 6.83 -0.59 24.38
N SER A 47 6.03 -0.35 23.34
CA SER A 47 4.75 -1.04 23.12
C SER A 47 4.96 -2.45 22.55
N ARG A 48 3.88 -3.26 22.50
CA ARG A 48 3.91 -4.52 21.75
C ARG A 48 4.05 -4.29 20.24
N SER A 49 3.48 -3.20 19.71
CA SER A 49 3.63 -2.80 18.30
C SER A 49 5.08 -2.55 17.87
N PHE A 50 5.99 -2.23 18.81
CA PHE A 50 7.42 -2.11 18.51
C PHE A 50 7.98 -3.38 17.85
N LYS A 51 7.61 -4.56 18.33
CA LYS A 51 8.03 -5.84 17.76
C LYS A 51 7.43 -6.06 16.38
N VAL A 52 6.14 -5.74 16.22
CA VAL A 52 5.41 -5.88 14.95
C VAL A 52 6.09 -5.05 13.86
N PHE A 53 6.33 -3.76 14.11
CA PHE A 53 7.05 -2.90 13.17
C PHE A 53 8.46 -3.40 12.84
N HIS A 54 9.19 -3.94 13.82
CA HIS A 54 10.51 -4.52 13.58
C HIS A 54 10.44 -5.71 12.61
N GLU A 55 9.47 -6.60 12.80
CA GLU A 55 9.25 -7.74 11.91
C GLU A 55 8.78 -7.29 10.54
N SER A 56 7.93 -6.27 10.44
CA SER A 56 7.46 -5.70 9.17
C SER A 56 8.62 -5.18 8.32
N VAL A 57 9.55 -4.42 8.92
CA VAL A 57 10.79 -3.98 8.23
C VAL A 57 11.68 -5.16 7.85
N GLN A 58 11.78 -6.17 8.71
CA GLN A 58 12.56 -7.37 8.41
C GLN A 58 11.99 -8.14 7.22
N CYS A 59 10.67 -8.32 7.16
CA CYS A 59 9.97 -9.01 6.07
C CYS A 59 10.11 -8.26 4.75
N ALA A 60 10.03 -6.92 4.76
CA ALA A 60 10.22 -6.10 3.57
C ALA A 60 11.62 -6.25 2.93
N ASN A 61 12.63 -6.67 3.72
CA ASN A 61 13.98 -7.02 3.27
C ASN A 61 14.67 -5.95 2.38
N ASN A 62 14.37 -4.67 2.62
CA ASN A 62 15.02 -3.57 1.90
C ASN A 62 16.53 -3.57 2.20
N PRO A 63 17.43 -3.71 1.19
CA PRO A 63 18.87 -3.70 1.40
C PRO A 63 19.39 -2.44 2.09
N ASN A 64 18.77 -1.28 1.83
CA ASN A 64 19.19 0.02 2.37
C ASN A 64 18.94 0.15 3.87
N GLU A 65 18.09 -0.71 4.45
CA GLU A 65 17.65 -0.63 5.84
C GLU A 65 18.27 -1.70 6.74
N LYS A 66 19.03 -2.65 6.16
CA LYS A 66 19.65 -3.76 6.91
C LYS A 66 20.56 -3.28 8.05
N GLY A 67 21.28 -2.19 7.83
CA GLY A 67 22.17 -1.60 8.83
C GLY A 67 21.40 -1.09 10.06
N ILE A 68 20.38 -0.26 9.84
CA ILE A 68 19.59 0.31 10.94
C ILE A 68 18.78 -0.78 11.67
N LEU A 69 18.22 -1.75 10.94
CA LEU A 69 17.50 -2.88 11.53
C LEU A 69 18.38 -3.68 12.49
N LEU A 70 19.63 -3.96 12.10
CA LEU A 70 20.58 -4.68 12.93
C LEU A 70 20.97 -3.88 14.18
N SER A 71 21.22 -2.57 14.06
CA SER A 71 21.52 -1.72 15.23
C SER A 71 20.34 -1.61 16.19
N ILE A 72 19.09 -1.51 15.71
CA ILE A 72 17.90 -1.55 16.58
C ILE A 72 17.87 -2.87 17.36
N LYS A 73 18.01 -4.01 16.68
CA LYS A 73 18.01 -5.34 17.31
C LYS A 73 19.11 -5.49 18.37
N ASN A 74 20.33 -5.07 18.04
CA ASN A 74 21.47 -5.14 18.96
C ASN A 74 21.28 -4.18 20.15
N GLY A 75 20.76 -2.98 19.90
CA GLY A 75 20.44 -2.00 20.93
C GLY A 75 19.40 -2.50 21.92
N MET A 76 18.31 -3.10 21.42
CA MET A 76 17.28 -3.71 22.26
C MET A 76 17.86 -4.83 23.12
N LYS A 77 18.68 -5.71 22.53
CA LYS A 77 19.38 -6.77 23.29
C LYS A 77 20.24 -6.21 24.42
N ARG A 78 21.04 -5.16 24.15
CA ARG A 78 21.88 -4.51 25.17
C ARG A 78 21.03 -3.93 26.31
N LEU A 79 19.89 -3.30 26.01
CA LEU A 79 18.96 -2.78 27.01
C LEU A 79 18.30 -3.90 27.83
N THR A 80 17.98 -5.04 27.22
CA THR A 80 17.49 -6.24 27.92
C THR A 80 18.55 -6.80 28.85
N ASP A 81 19.79 -6.98 28.38
CA ASP A 81 20.91 -7.49 29.18
C ASP A 81 21.22 -6.58 30.38
N ALA A 82 21.11 -5.26 30.18
CA ALA A 82 21.23 -4.25 31.23
C ALA A 82 20.00 -4.15 32.16
N LYS A 83 18.93 -4.90 31.89
CA LYS A 83 17.64 -4.87 32.62
C LYS A 83 16.95 -3.51 32.60
N LEU A 84 17.17 -2.72 31.55
CA LEU A 84 16.60 -1.38 31.37
C LEU A 84 15.38 -1.36 30.43
N LEU A 85 15.15 -2.41 29.64
CA LEU A 85 13.99 -2.49 28.74
C LEU A 85 12.72 -2.97 29.48
N ARG A 86 11.58 -2.32 29.22
CA ARG A 86 10.24 -2.69 29.71
C ARG A 86 9.27 -2.69 28.53
N ALA A 87 8.63 -3.81 28.26
CA ALA A 87 7.62 -3.93 27.21
C ALA A 87 6.22 -3.87 27.82
N SER A 88 5.35 -3.02 27.28
CA SER A 88 3.92 -3.02 27.60
C SER A 88 3.22 -4.20 26.94
N LYS A 89 2.08 -4.61 27.53
CA LYS A 89 1.19 -5.61 26.94
C LYS A 89 0.24 -5.01 25.91
N SER A 90 0.06 -3.68 25.91
CA SER A 90 -0.86 -3.01 24.98
C SER A 90 -0.40 -3.21 23.53
N ALA A 91 -1.32 -3.70 22.69
CA ALA A 91 -1.15 -3.79 21.25
C ALA A 91 -1.39 -2.42 20.58
N SER A 92 -2.38 -1.66 21.08
CA SER A 92 -2.67 -0.28 20.67
C SER A 92 -1.50 0.63 21.03
N ALA A 93 -0.86 1.18 19.99
CA ALA A 93 0.25 2.11 20.18
C ALA A 93 -0.22 3.40 20.86
N VAL A 94 -1.44 3.86 20.57
CA VAL A 94 -1.99 5.09 21.14
C VAL A 94 -2.27 4.93 22.63
N ASP A 95 -2.90 3.83 23.04
CA ASP A 95 -3.20 3.59 24.45
C ASP A 95 -1.92 3.48 25.26
N PHE A 96 -0.90 2.82 24.69
CA PHE A 96 0.43 2.79 25.29
C PHE A 96 0.98 4.20 25.54
N PHE A 97 0.96 5.10 24.55
CA PHE A 97 1.46 6.46 24.78
C PHE A 97 0.58 7.25 25.76
N LEU A 98 -0.74 7.07 25.73
CA LEU A 98 -1.66 7.74 26.65
C LEU A 98 -1.43 7.39 28.13
N GLU A 99 -0.92 6.18 28.42
CA GLU A 99 -0.48 5.80 29.78
C GLU A 99 0.71 6.64 30.28
N HIS A 100 1.51 7.19 29.35
CA HIS A 100 2.78 7.86 29.64
C HIS A 100 2.74 9.40 29.48
N VAL A 101 1.85 9.95 28.66
CA VAL A 101 1.81 11.41 28.35
C VAL A 101 1.63 12.32 29.57
N GLY A 102 1.12 11.80 30.69
CA GLY A 102 0.95 12.52 31.95
C GLY A 102 2.22 12.65 32.80
N ASN A 103 3.29 11.88 32.53
CA ASN A 103 4.45 11.81 33.41
C ASN A 103 5.54 12.83 33.00
N GLU A 104 5.78 13.83 33.83
CA GLU A 104 6.80 14.88 33.61
C GLU A 104 8.25 14.36 33.76
N ASN A 105 8.45 13.20 34.40
CA ASN A 105 9.77 12.58 34.55
C ASN A 105 10.15 11.69 33.36
N GLU A 106 9.23 11.48 32.43
CA GLU A 106 9.42 10.68 31.23
C GLU A 106 9.59 11.58 30.01
N CYS A 107 10.21 11.02 28.97
CA CYS A 107 10.27 11.66 27.67
C CYS A 107 9.90 10.66 26.56
N LEU A 108 9.02 11.09 25.67
CA LEU A 108 8.58 10.36 24.49
C LEU A 108 9.59 10.56 23.36
N PHE A 109 10.04 9.47 22.75
CA PHE A 109 10.80 9.47 21.50
C PHE A 109 9.90 8.95 20.39
N ILE A 110 9.61 9.80 19.41
CA ILE A 110 8.67 9.48 18.33
C ILE A 110 9.17 9.97 16.98
N GLY A 111 9.00 9.17 15.93
CA GLY A 111 9.33 9.58 14.57
C GLY A 111 8.29 10.56 14.01
N ARG A 112 8.68 11.39 13.05
CA ARG A 112 7.80 12.40 12.46
C ARG A 112 6.71 11.78 11.59
N ASN A 113 6.98 10.63 11.00
CA ASN A 113 6.06 9.84 10.18
C ASN A 113 5.29 8.80 11.00
N SER A 114 5.51 8.72 12.31
CA SER A 114 4.79 7.80 13.21
C SER A 114 3.28 7.92 13.05
N THR A 115 2.62 6.79 12.80
CA THR A 115 1.16 6.69 12.87
C THR A 115 0.66 6.99 14.28
N SER A 116 1.37 6.52 15.31
CA SER A 116 1.12 6.86 16.72
C SER A 116 1.13 8.37 16.96
N PHE A 117 2.08 9.10 16.36
CA PHE A 117 2.13 10.56 16.49
C PHE A 117 0.94 11.25 15.83
N SER A 118 0.56 10.79 14.62
CA SER A 118 -0.64 11.28 13.96
C SER A 118 -1.90 11.01 14.78
N ARG A 119 -1.97 9.87 15.47
CA ARG A 119 -3.12 9.50 16.31
C ARG A 119 -3.19 10.36 17.58
N LEU A 120 -2.08 10.55 18.28
CA LEU A 120 -1.99 11.47 19.42
C LEU A 120 -2.43 12.89 19.04
N ARG A 121 -2.06 13.34 17.84
CA ARG A 121 -2.54 14.63 17.30
C ARG A 121 -4.04 14.64 17.07
N ASN A 122 -4.60 13.60 16.46
CA ASN A 122 -6.03 13.55 16.10
C ASN A 122 -6.96 13.58 17.33
N ILE A 123 -6.52 13.04 18.45
CA ILE A 123 -7.26 13.10 19.72
C ILE A 123 -6.88 14.32 20.59
N ASN A 124 -5.97 15.18 20.10
CA ASN A 124 -5.37 16.27 20.86
C ASN A 124 -4.88 15.82 22.24
N ALA A 125 -4.01 14.80 22.24
CA ALA A 125 -3.61 14.09 23.46
C ALA A 125 -3.16 15.08 24.56
N PRO A 126 -3.78 15.04 25.75
CA PRO A 126 -3.41 15.91 26.84
C PRO A 126 -2.12 15.40 27.49
N GLY A 127 -1.34 16.29 28.09
CA GLY A 127 -0.18 15.88 28.87
C GLY A 127 0.94 16.89 28.89
N LYS A 128 1.92 16.58 29.72
CA LYS A 128 3.13 17.38 29.94
C LYS A 128 4.42 16.58 29.78
N CYS A 129 4.33 15.29 29.43
CA CYS A 129 5.49 14.49 29.05
C CYS A 129 6.24 15.20 27.91
N ALA A 130 7.55 15.32 28.07
CA ALA A 130 8.39 15.95 27.06
C ALA A 130 8.51 15.05 25.83
N VAL A 131 8.73 15.64 24.65
CA VAL A 131 8.76 14.88 23.39
C VAL A 131 10.00 15.21 22.59
N PHE A 132 10.71 14.17 22.15
CA PHE A 132 11.74 14.21 21.13
C PHE A 132 11.15 13.68 19.83
N VAL A 133 10.99 14.57 18.85
CA VAL A 133 10.56 14.22 17.50
C VAL A 133 11.80 13.96 16.65
N VAL A 134 11.91 12.75 16.10
CA VAL A 134 12.98 12.34 15.19
C VAL A 134 12.48 12.49 13.75
N ASN A 135 13.29 13.09 12.88
CA ASN A 135 12.99 13.23 11.46
C ASN A 135 14.29 13.17 10.66
N ARG A 136 14.52 12.06 9.95
CA ARG A 136 15.68 11.87 9.05
C ARG A 136 17.01 12.24 9.72
N GLY A 137 17.27 11.66 10.90
CA GLY A 137 18.48 11.91 11.69
C GLY A 137 18.51 13.22 12.48
N ARG A 138 17.53 14.12 12.31
CA ARG A 138 17.38 15.33 13.15
C ARG A 138 16.47 15.04 14.33
N ILE A 139 16.81 15.57 15.50
CA ILE A 139 16.01 15.44 16.71
C ILE A 139 15.59 16.83 17.17
N ARG A 140 14.29 17.03 17.38
CA ARG A 140 13.72 18.25 17.93
C ARG A 140 13.06 17.97 19.27
N PHE A 141 13.35 18.82 20.25
CA PHE A 141 12.82 18.72 21.60
C PHE A 141 11.62 19.64 21.80
N TYR A 142 10.64 19.14 22.55
CA TYR A 142 9.48 19.87 23.05
C TYR A 142 9.31 19.59 24.54
N PRO A 143 9.08 20.60 25.37
CA PRO A 143 8.95 20.41 26.81
C PRO A 143 7.63 19.73 27.20
N ALA A 144 6.63 19.68 26.32
CA ALA A 144 5.36 19.01 26.54
C ALA A 144 4.76 18.46 25.24
N VAL A 145 4.02 17.35 25.32
CA VAL A 145 3.28 16.77 24.19
C VAL A 145 2.28 17.75 23.58
N THR A 146 1.59 18.54 24.40
CA THR A 146 0.65 19.56 23.93
C THR A 146 1.32 20.65 23.09
N GLU A 147 2.52 21.09 23.48
CA GLU A 147 3.33 22.04 22.71
C GLU A 147 3.87 21.42 21.42
N CYS A 148 4.29 20.15 21.48
CA CYS A 148 4.71 19.37 20.31
C CYS A 148 3.58 19.29 19.28
N LEU A 149 2.38 18.89 19.69
CA LEU A 149 1.22 18.76 18.82
C LEU A 149 0.76 20.08 18.22
N ALA A 150 0.87 21.18 18.97
CA ALA A 150 0.56 22.53 18.49
C ALA A 150 1.60 23.07 17.49
N SER A 151 2.87 22.69 17.66
CA SER A 151 3.98 23.20 16.84
C SER A 151 4.23 22.38 15.57
N GLU A 152 4.04 21.07 15.62
CA GLU A 152 4.24 20.18 14.48
C GLU A 152 2.96 20.13 13.62
N THR A 153 2.85 21.09 12.71
CA THR A 153 1.70 21.20 11.79
C THR A 153 1.60 19.98 10.86
N PRO A 154 0.40 19.41 10.68
CA PRO A 154 0.15 18.43 9.63
C PRO A 154 0.41 19.00 8.24
N TYR A 155 0.60 18.11 7.27
CA TYR A 155 0.54 18.50 5.87
C TYR A 155 -0.85 19.04 5.52
N SER A 156 -0.89 20.06 4.67
CA SER A 156 -2.08 20.45 3.93
C SER A 156 -2.00 19.92 2.50
N VAL A 157 -3.13 19.77 1.83
CA VAL A 157 -3.16 19.30 0.43
C VAL A 157 -2.32 20.23 -0.43
N ASN A 158 -1.41 19.64 -1.22
CA ASN A 158 -0.59 20.40 -2.15
C ASN A 158 -1.47 21.05 -3.22
N PRO A 159 -1.31 22.36 -3.53
CA PRO A 159 -2.08 23.04 -4.56
C PRO A 159 -2.04 22.38 -5.95
N ILE A 160 -0.97 21.62 -6.27
CA ILE A 160 -0.84 20.87 -7.51
C ILE A 160 -1.96 19.82 -7.69
N SER A 161 -2.59 19.38 -6.61
CA SER A 161 -3.66 18.37 -6.62
C SER A 161 -4.91 18.86 -7.35
N GLY A 162 -5.12 20.17 -7.40
CA GLY A 162 -6.22 20.79 -8.16
C GLY A 162 -5.91 20.98 -9.64
N ASN A 163 -4.69 20.67 -10.09
CA ASN A 163 -4.30 20.84 -11.49
C ASN A 163 -4.64 19.57 -12.31
N SER A 164 -5.61 19.72 -13.22
CA SER A 164 -6.06 18.67 -14.16
C SER A 164 -5.39 18.74 -15.54
N ASP A 165 -4.41 19.62 -15.73
CA ASP A 165 -3.54 19.61 -16.90
C ASP A 165 -2.86 18.25 -17.03
N PHE A 166 -2.48 17.89 -18.25
CA PHE A 166 -1.78 16.65 -18.51
C PHE A 166 -0.81 16.79 -19.67
N ILE A 167 0.18 15.92 -19.69
CA ILE A 167 1.10 15.80 -20.82
C ILE A 167 0.35 15.12 -21.97
N ALA A 168 -0.01 15.92 -22.98
CA ALA A 168 -0.80 15.50 -24.15
C ALA A 168 0.07 14.88 -25.26
N THR A 169 1.07 14.08 -24.91
CA THR A 169 1.89 13.38 -25.89
C THR A 169 1.14 12.16 -26.41
N ASP A 170 1.21 11.90 -27.72
CA ASP A 170 0.74 10.65 -28.29
C ASP A 170 1.70 9.53 -27.85
N ILE A 171 1.38 8.90 -26.72
CA ILE A 171 2.12 7.79 -26.14
C ILE A 171 1.63 6.51 -26.82
N ASN A 172 2.27 6.15 -27.94
CA ASN A 172 2.06 4.87 -28.62
C ASN A 172 3.33 4.04 -28.51
N PHE A 173 3.53 3.40 -27.35
CA PHE A 173 4.62 2.45 -27.16
C PHE A 173 4.10 1.02 -27.27
N GLY A 174 4.85 0.18 -27.96
CA GLY A 174 4.58 -1.23 -28.16
C GLY A 174 5.82 -2.09 -27.90
N VAL A 175 5.66 -3.39 -28.14
CA VAL A 175 6.77 -4.35 -28.04
C VAL A 175 7.87 -3.99 -29.04
N GLY A 176 9.11 -3.93 -28.56
CA GLY A 176 10.30 -3.56 -29.33
C GLY A 176 10.72 -2.09 -29.17
N ASP A 177 9.87 -1.23 -28.61
CA ASP A 177 10.23 0.17 -28.38
C ASP A 177 11.23 0.33 -27.22
N VAL A 178 12.03 1.40 -27.30
CA VAL A 178 13.06 1.73 -26.32
C VAL A 178 12.70 3.02 -25.57
N LEU A 179 12.71 2.94 -24.25
CA LEU A 179 12.54 4.02 -23.28
C LEU A 179 13.86 4.25 -22.53
N TYR A 180 13.94 5.37 -21.81
CA TYR A 180 15.13 5.77 -21.05
C TYR A 180 14.74 6.02 -19.60
N THR A 181 15.56 5.56 -18.65
CA THR A 181 15.35 5.87 -17.22
C THR A 181 15.78 7.29 -16.88
N ASP A 182 15.49 7.74 -15.65
CA ASP A 182 16.04 8.98 -15.07
C ASP A 182 17.58 8.96 -14.89
N ASP A 183 18.20 7.78 -15.01
CA ASP A 183 19.64 7.57 -14.99
C ASP A 183 20.21 7.33 -16.42
N ASP A 184 19.45 7.65 -17.47
CA ASP A 184 19.77 7.47 -18.90
C ASP A 184 20.03 6.01 -19.33
N GLU A 185 19.50 5.03 -18.58
CA GLU A 185 19.57 3.60 -18.94
C GLU A 185 18.50 3.26 -20.00
N GLU A 186 18.90 2.56 -21.06
CA GLU A 186 17.98 2.10 -22.10
C GLU A 186 17.15 0.90 -21.64
N ILE A 187 15.83 0.97 -21.86
CA ILE A 187 14.85 -0.05 -21.51
C ILE A 187 14.03 -0.43 -22.74
N THR A 188 14.16 -1.68 -23.17
CA THR A 188 13.40 -2.25 -24.29
C THR A 188 12.17 -2.98 -23.79
N LEU A 189 11.00 -2.66 -24.35
CA LEU A 189 9.74 -3.34 -24.02
C LEU A 189 9.67 -4.70 -24.75
N THR A 190 9.51 -5.80 -24.04
CA THR A 190 9.64 -7.16 -24.62
C THR A 190 8.32 -7.88 -24.83
N SER A 191 7.34 -7.70 -23.93
CA SER A 191 6.00 -8.27 -24.09
C SER A 191 4.97 -7.51 -23.28
N LEU A 192 3.75 -7.36 -23.80
CA LEU A 192 2.64 -6.77 -23.07
C LEU A 192 2.09 -7.76 -22.02
N ILE A 193 2.00 -7.34 -20.76
CA ILE A 193 1.43 -8.12 -19.65
C ILE A 193 -0.05 -7.81 -19.50
N SER A 194 -0.40 -6.52 -19.44
CA SER A 194 -1.77 -6.09 -19.20
C SER A 194 -2.06 -4.70 -19.76
N THR A 195 -3.34 -4.44 -20.00
CA THR A 195 -3.88 -3.14 -20.37
C THR A 195 -4.87 -2.71 -19.30
N GLY A 196 -4.53 -1.67 -18.55
CA GLY A 196 -5.39 -1.06 -17.54
C GLY A 196 -6.07 0.21 -18.06
N ALA A 197 -6.90 0.82 -17.20
CA ALA A 197 -7.58 2.08 -17.50
C ALA A 197 -6.60 3.27 -17.64
N GLU A 198 -5.48 3.23 -16.91
CA GLU A 198 -4.51 4.34 -16.87
C GLU A 198 -3.29 4.14 -17.77
N GLY A 199 -2.98 2.90 -18.14
CA GLY A 199 -1.80 2.58 -18.92
C GLY A 199 -1.65 1.10 -19.25
N LEU A 200 -0.50 0.79 -19.82
CA LEU A 200 -0.06 -0.52 -20.26
C LEU A 200 1.08 -0.98 -19.36
N VAL A 201 1.14 -2.27 -19.05
CA VAL A 201 2.28 -2.86 -18.33
C VAL A 201 3.02 -3.82 -19.25
N PHE A 202 4.32 -3.62 -19.38
CA PHE A 202 5.20 -4.42 -20.24
C PHE A 202 6.27 -5.13 -19.43
N CYS A 203 6.63 -6.35 -19.83
CA CYS A 203 7.94 -6.91 -19.52
C CYS A 203 9.03 -6.05 -20.17
N THR A 204 10.20 -6.01 -19.54
CA THR A 204 11.38 -5.35 -20.11
C THR A 204 12.42 -6.40 -20.53
N GLN A 205 13.57 -5.96 -21.04
CA GLN A 205 14.72 -6.83 -21.26
C GLN A 205 15.40 -7.27 -19.95
N GLN A 206 14.98 -6.72 -18.81
CA GLN A 206 15.42 -7.11 -17.48
C GLN A 206 14.31 -7.94 -16.82
N ASP A 207 14.55 -9.23 -16.57
CA ASP A 207 13.50 -10.19 -16.21
C ASP A 207 12.64 -9.79 -14.99
N ASN A 208 13.25 -9.13 -14.00
CA ASN A 208 12.58 -8.75 -12.75
C ASN A 208 11.90 -7.38 -12.79
N TRP A 209 12.02 -6.64 -13.89
CA TRP A 209 11.50 -5.29 -14.04
C TRP A 209 10.41 -5.22 -15.09
N VAL A 210 9.32 -4.55 -14.73
CA VAL A 210 8.21 -4.24 -15.63
C VAL A 210 8.05 -2.72 -15.75
N ALA A 211 7.62 -2.29 -16.93
CA ALA A 211 7.38 -0.89 -17.24
C ALA A 211 5.87 -0.62 -17.24
N LYS A 212 5.40 0.31 -16.39
CA LYS A 212 4.07 0.92 -16.53
C LYS A 212 4.23 2.13 -17.44
N VAL A 213 3.51 2.13 -18.56
CA VAL A 213 3.48 3.20 -19.55
C VAL A 213 2.08 3.79 -19.56
N TYR A 214 1.92 5.08 -19.28
CA TYR A 214 0.59 5.69 -19.20
C TYR A 214 -0.03 5.90 -20.57
N HIS A 215 -1.36 5.83 -20.63
CA HIS A 215 -2.11 6.29 -21.82
C HIS A 215 -1.97 7.80 -21.99
N ARG A 216 -2.33 8.30 -23.18
CA ARG A 216 -2.43 9.74 -23.45
C ARG A 216 -3.34 10.41 -22.41
N GLY A 217 -2.84 11.48 -21.79
CA GLY A 217 -3.54 12.19 -20.72
C GLY A 217 -3.47 11.54 -19.34
N GLY A 218 -2.80 10.40 -19.22
CA GLY A 218 -2.57 9.74 -17.93
C GLY A 218 -1.53 10.44 -17.07
N ILE A 219 -0.68 11.32 -17.60
CA ILE A 219 0.37 11.99 -16.80
C ILE A 219 -0.07 13.40 -16.42
N THR A 220 -0.53 13.56 -15.18
CA THR A 220 -0.87 14.86 -14.58
C THR A 220 0.29 15.42 -13.75
N PRO A 221 0.33 16.74 -13.45
CA PRO A 221 1.31 17.33 -12.55
C PRO A 221 1.37 16.65 -11.18
N LEU A 222 0.22 16.34 -10.57
CA LEU A 222 0.14 15.61 -9.31
C LEU A 222 0.83 14.24 -9.41
N ARG A 223 0.47 13.46 -10.43
CA ARG A 223 1.01 12.10 -10.61
C ARG A 223 2.51 12.12 -10.85
N TRP A 224 2.99 12.98 -11.76
CA TRP A 224 4.43 13.03 -12.06
C TRP A 224 5.26 13.50 -10.86
N TYR A 225 4.80 14.55 -10.17
CA TYR A 225 5.49 15.04 -8.97
C TYR A 225 5.50 13.99 -7.85
N LYS A 226 4.42 13.23 -7.71
CA LYS A 226 4.37 12.08 -6.80
C LYS A 226 5.36 10.99 -7.17
N LEU A 227 5.44 10.58 -8.45
CA LEU A 227 6.43 9.60 -8.91
C LEU A 227 7.86 10.03 -8.61
N MET A 228 8.19 11.33 -8.79
CA MET A 228 9.49 11.87 -8.39
C MET A 228 9.75 11.75 -6.89
N LYS A 229 8.73 11.97 -6.04
CA LYS A 229 8.84 11.76 -4.59
C LYS A 229 9.01 10.28 -4.25
N MET A 230 8.30 9.39 -4.93
CA MET A 230 8.38 7.94 -4.75
C MET A 230 9.77 7.40 -5.10
N ARG A 231 10.35 7.85 -6.20
CA ARG A 231 11.73 7.53 -6.60
C ARG A 231 12.74 7.82 -5.48
N ASN A 232 12.56 8.93 -4.76
CA ASN A 232 13.46 9.36 -3.68
C ASN A 232 13.25 8.63 -2.34
N LEU A 233 12.17 7.86 -2.18
CA LEU A 233 11.96 7.07 -0.95
C LEU A 233 12.69 5.71 -0.99
N GLU A 234 13.19 5.29 -2.15
CA GLU A 234 14.04 4.09 -2.32
C GLU A 234 13.43 2.81 -1.69
N LEU A 235 12.10 2.64 -1.80
CA LEU A 235 11.38 1.45 -1.33
C LEU A 235 11.49 0.30 -2.33
N GLU A 236 12.71 -0.17 -2.57
CA GLU A 236 13.00 -1.25 -3.51
C GLU A 236 12.82 -2.64 -2.85
N THR A 237 11.58 -2.99 -2.49
CA THR A 237 11.23 -4.28 -1.87
C THR A 237 10.51 -5.18 -2.85
N ASP A 238 10.67 -6.51 -2.71
CA ASP A 238 10.08 -7.46 -3.67
C ASP A 238 8.55 -7.48 -3.59
N ASN A 239 7.99 -7.26 -2.39
CA ASN A 239 6.54 -7.23 -2.14
C ASN A 239 5.81 -5.97 -2.64
N LEU A 240 6.52 -5.00 -3.24
CA LEU A 240 5.93 -3.76 -3.71
C LEU A 240 6.24 -3.53 -5.19
N CYS A 241 5.21 -3.32 -6.00
CA CYS A 241 5.34 -2.71 -7.32
C CYS A 241 5.57 -1.20 -7.22
N TRP A 242 6.60 -0.81 -6.47
CA TRP A 242 6.96 0.59 -6.23
C TRP A 242 7.62 1.23 -7.47
N PRO A 243 7.28 2.48 -7.83
CA PRO A 243 8.00 3.24 -8.85
C PRO A 243 9.46 3.50 -8.45
N CYS A 244 10.36 2.69 -9.00
CA CYS A 244 11.78 2.74 -8.66
C CYS A 244 12.61 3.53 -9.66
N ARG A 245 12.17 3.70 -10.91
CA ARG A 245 12.84 4.55 -11.92
C ARG A 245 11.80 5.22 -12.78
N LEU A 246 12.02 6.48 -13.16
CA LEU A 246 11.12 7.21 -14.05
C LEU A 246 11.46 6.88 -15.49
N LEU A 247 10.46 6.74 -16.36
CA LEU A 247 10.66 6.43 -17.77
C LEU A 247 10.35 7.63 -18.66
N PHE A 248 11.21 7.82 -19.65
CA PHE A 248 11.15 8.88 -20.64
C PHE A 248 11.24 8.32 -22.06
N SER A 249 10.67 9.05 -23.02
CA SER A 249 10.93 8.82 -24.43
C SER A 249 12.33 9.29 -24.81
N ARG A 250 12.77 8.96 -26.03
CA ARG A 250 14.03 9.48 -26.61
C ARG A 250 14.11 11.03 -26.63
N SER A 251 12.97 11.70 -26.66
CA SER A 251 12.89 13.18 -26.64
C SER A 251 12.77 13.74 -25.21
N HIS A 252 13.10 12.94 -24.18
CA HIS A 252 13.00 13.28 -22.76
C HIS A 252 11.58 13.67 -22.29
N VAL A 253 10.56 13.13 -22.96
CA VAL A 253 9.16 13.32 -22.52
C VAL A 253 8.82 12.25 -21.49
N PRO A 254 8.22 12.60 -20.33
CA PRO A 254 7.70 11.62 -19.36
C PRO A 254 6.75 10.61 -19.99
N VAL A 255 6.92 9.33 -19.64
CA VAL A 255 6.13 8.21 -20.18
C VAL A 255 5.50 7.36 -19.08
N GLY A 256 6.24 7.12 -17.99
CA GLY A 256 5.82 6.18 -16.97
C GLY A 256 6.93 5.86 -15.99
N TYR A 257 7.01 4.63 -15.53
CA TYR A 257 8.02 4.21 -14.56
C TYR A 257 8.32 2.70 -14.62
N LEU A 258 9.46 2.31 -14.06
CA LEU A 258 9.82 0.92 -13.78
C LEU A 258 9.50 0.54 -12.34
N MET A 259 9.04 -0.69 -12.19
CA MET A 259 8.77 -1.32 -10.90
C MET A 259 9.17 -2.80 -10.94
N LYS A 260 9.37 -3.38 -9.76
CA LYS A 260 9.57 -4.84 -9.64
C LYS A 260 8.32 -5.58 -10.09
N ARG A 261 8.52 -6.75 -10.70
CA ARG A 261 7.44 -7.62 -11.16
C ARG A 261 6.80 -8.35 -9.99
N ALA A 262 5.48 -8.20 -9.82
CA ALA A 262 4.70 -9.06 -8.94
C ALA A 262 4.47 -10.45 -9.54
N ALA A 263 4.34 -11.45 -8.68
CA ALA A 263 4.05 -12.83 -9.03
C ALA A 263 2.67 -13.28 -8.52
N GLY A 264 2.23 -14.47 -8.96
CA GLY A 264 0.97 -15.06 -8.54
C GLY A 264 -0.29 -14.49 -9.22
N THR A 265 -1.40 -14.47 -8.49
CA THR A 265 -2.72 -13.99 -8.95
C THR A 265 -3.28 -12.94 -7.99
N THR A 266 -4.20 -12.09 -8.43
CA THR A 266 -4.86 -11.15 -7.50
C THR A 266 -5.63 -11.91 -6.42
N ILE A 267 -5.62 -11.41 -5.19
CA ILE A 267 -6.38 -11.99 -4.07
C ILE A 267 -7.85 -12.07 -4.46
N SER A 268 -8.39 -11.05 -5.13
CA SER A 268 -9.78 -11.06 -5.62
C SER A 268 -10.13 -12.25 -6.51
N ARG A 269 -9.17 -12.86 -7.22
CA ARG A 269 -9.39 -14.03 -8.08
C ARG A 269 -9.15 -15.34 -7.37
N ALA A 270 -8.22 -15.38 -6.42
CA ALA A 270 -7.93 -16.57 -5.66
C ALA A 270 -8.95 -16.81 -4.55
N PHE A 271 -9.42 -15.73 -3.92
CA PHE A 271 -10.36 -15.71 -2.81
C PHE A 271 -11.76 -15.39 -3.37
N ASP A 272 -12.17 -16.06 -4.44
CA ASP A 272 -13.51 -15.93 -5.03
C ASP A 272 -14.34 -17.18 -4.67
N GLY A 273 -14.36 -17.47 -3.37
CA GLY A 273 -15.02 -18.64 -2.81
C GLY A 273 -14.24 -19.97 -2.92
N PRO A 274 -14.89 -21.09 -2.54
CA PRO A 274 -14.28 -22.40 -2.41
C PRO A 274 -13.57 -22.95 -3.64
N ASP A 275 -14.21 -22.89 -4.80
CA ASP A 275 -13.70 -23.48 -6.04
C ASP A 275 -12.44 -22.74 -6.52
N ALA A 276 -12.40 -21.41 -6.33
CA ALA A 276 -11.24 -20.60 -6.63
C ALA A 276 -10.08 -20.94 -5.69
N MET A 277 -10.33 -21.00 -4.38
CA MET A 277 -9.31 -21.36 -3.40
C MET A 277 -8.75 -22.76 -3.66
N GLU A 278 -9.58 -23.75 -3.98
CA GLU A 278 -9.09 -25.09 -4.33
C GLU A 278 -8.30 -25.11 -5.64
N LYS A 279 -8.69 -24.28 -6.62
CA LYS A 279 -7.98 -24.17 -7.90
C LYS A 279 -6.58 -23.56 -7.75
N TYR A 280 -6.48 -22.44 -7.04
CA TYR A 280 -5.21 -21.71 -6.91
C TYR A 280 -4.34 -22.26 -5.78
N PHE A 281 -4.97 -22.70 -4.69
CA PHE A 281 -4.31 -23.08 -3.44
C PHE A 281 -4.84 -24.42 -2.87
N PRO A 282 -4.73 -25.53 -3.62
CA PRO A 282 -5.32 -26.83 -3.24
C PRO A 282 -4.78 -27.41 -1.92
N SER A 283 -3.56 -27.04 -1.52
CA SER A 283 -2.90 -27.51 -0.30
C SER A 283 -3.08 -26.58 0.90
N TRP A 284 -3.70 -25.41 0.71
CA TRP A 284 -3.84 -24.45 1.79
C TRP A 284 -4.78 -24.96 2.87
N THR A 285 -4.45 -24.54 4.08
CA THR A 285 -5.22 -24.74 5.31
C THR A 285 -5.61 -23.38 5.87
N ARG A 286 -6.40 -23.36 6.94
CA ARG A 286 -6.73 -22.13 7.66
C ARG A 286 -5.47 -21.35 8.08
N LEU A 287 -4.40 -22.05 8.43
CA LEU A 287 -3.12 -21.44 8.81
C LEU A 287 -2.57 -20.54 7.69
N HIS A 288 -2.59 -21.01 6.44
CA HIS A 288 -2.06 -20.28 5.28
C HIS A 288 -2.86 -19.00 5.02
N VAL A 289 -4.19 -19.05 5.17
CA VAL A 289 -5.06 -17.85 5.06
C VAL A 289 -4.73 -16.81 6.14
N VAL A 290 -4.50 -17.25 7.38
CA VAL A 290 -4.13 -16.36 8.49
C VAL A 290 -2.74 -15.76 8.27
N VAL A 291 -1.79 -16.55 7.79
CA VAL A 291 -0.45 -16.06 7.44
C VAL A 291 -0.53 -15.02 6.31
N ALA A 292 -1.32 -15.26 5.26
CA ALA A 292 -1.54 -14.27 4.20
C ALA A 292 -2.08 -12.93 4.72
N ALA A 293 -3.01 -12.95 5.69
CA ALA A 293 -3.50 -11.73 6.35
C ALA A 293 -2.40 -11.01 7.14
N ILE A 294 -1.55 -11.75 7.87
CA ILE A 294 -0.40 -11.19 8.60
C ILE A 294 0.63 -10.59 7.63
N THR A 295 0.92 -11.26 6.52
CA THR A 295 1.82 -10.79 5.47
C THR A 295 1.33 -9.48 4.87
N PHE A 296 0.03 -9.39 4.56
CA PHE A 296 -0.58 -8.13 4.12
C PHE A 296 -0.37 -7.01 5.16
N LEU A 297 -0.70 -7.26 6.43
CA LEU A 297 -0.55 -6.25 7.50
C LEU A 297 0.90 -5.78 7.69
N ARG A 298 1.87 -6.70 7.58
CA ARG A 298 3.29 -6.35 7.64
C ARG A 298 3.71 -5.41 6.51
N ILE A 299 3.19 -5.60 5.30
CA ILE A 299 3.45 -4.69 4.19
C ILE A 299 2.82 -3.31 4.46
N MET A 300 1.61 -3.27 5.03
CA MET A 300 0.95 -2.02 5.43
C MET A 300 1.76 -1.26 6.49
N ASP A 301 2.18 -1.94 7.55
CA ASP A 301 3.01 -1.37 8.61
C ASP A 301 4.33 -0.81 8.06
N TYR A 302 4.96 -1.53 7.12
CA TYR A 302 6.18 -1.08 6.45
C TYR A 302 5.98 0.21 5.65
N LEU A 303 4.89 0.32 4.91
CA LEU A 303 4.53 1.53 4.16
C LEU A 303 4.21 2.70 5.11
N HIS A 304 3.48 2.43 6.19
CA HIS A 304 3.13 3.43 7.20
C HIS A 304 4.36 3.99 7.91
N LEU A 305 5.37 3.16 8.22
CA LEU A 305 6.67 3.62 8.77
C LEU A 305 7.39 4.61 7.84
N HIS A 306 7.17 4.48 6.53
CA HIS A 306 7.71 5.38 5.52
C HIS A 306 6.82 6.62 5.25
N GLY A 307 5.74 6.79 6.02
CA GLY A 307 4.80 7.89 5.84
C GLY A 307 3.96 7.79 4.56
N VAL A 308 3.78 6.56 4.06
CA VAL A 308 2.95 6.26 2.89
C VAL A 308 1.57 5.77 3.36
N ILE A 309 0.52 6.35 2.80
CA ILE A 309 -0.88 5.95 3.02
C ILE A 309 -1.38 5.36 1.69
N VAL A 310 -1.76 4.08 1.66
CA VAL A 310 -2.05 3.39 0.38
C VAL A 310 -3.31 3.96 -0.27
N GLY A 311 -4.36 4.12 0.53
CA GLY A 311 -5.58 4.80 0.15
C GLY A 311 -6.57 3.99 -0.70
N ASP A 312 -6.12 3.24 -1.70
CA ASP A 312 -6.99 2.33 -2.49
C ASP A 312 -6.72 0.86 -2.16
N ILE A 313 -6.90 0.52 -0.87
CA ILE A 313 -6.79 -0.85 -0.37
C ILE A 313 -8.00 -1.65 -0.83
N GLN A 314 -7.77 -2.76 -1.53
CA GLN A 314 -8.80 -3.70 -1.97
C GLN A 314 -8.16 -5.00 -2.49
N LEU A 315 -8.96 -6.07 -2.58
CA LEU A 315 -8.48 -7.41 -2.97
C LEU A 315 -7.87 -7.45 -4.39
N LYS A 316 -8.27 -6.55 -5.30
CA LYS A 316 -7.75 -6.53 -6.69
C LYS A 316 -6.38 -5.86 -6.81
N ASN A 317 -6.00 -5.04 -5.82
CA ASN A 317 -4.71 -4.32 -5.79
C ASN A 317 -3.63 -5.07 -4.99
N ALA A 318 -3.92 -6.32 -4.59
CA ALA A 318 -2.97 -7.22 -3.97
C ALA A 318 -2.89 -8.52 -4.79
N MET A 319 -1.67 -8.98 -5.09
CA MET A 319 -1.39 -10.27 -5.70
C MET A 319 -0.74 -11.20 -4.68
N ILE A 320 -0.96 -12.50 -4.86
CA ILE A 320 -0.47 -13.54 -3.96
C ILE A 320 0.00 -14.75 -4.77
N GLU A 321 1.20 -15.20 -4.47
CA GLU A 321 1.81 -16.42 -5.01
C GLU A 321 1.77 -17.55 -3.98
N ASP A 322 2.07 -17.24 -2.71
CA ASP A 322 1.91 -18.12 -1.55
C ASP A 322 1.60 -17.30 -0.27
N GLU A 323 1.40 -17.92 0.90
CA GLU A 323 0.96 -17.20 2.10
C GLU A 323 1.93 -16.11 2.60
N ASP A 324 3.23 -16.27 2.37
CA ASP A 324 4.26 -15.30 2.74
C ASP A 324 4.71 -14.43 1.54
N ASP A 325 4.19 -14.70 0.33
CA ASP A 325 4.56 -14.04 -0.92
C ASP A 325 3.40 -13.21 -1.49
N LEU A 326 3.17 -12.07 -0.85
CA LEU A 326 2.13 -11.08 -1.22
C LEU A 326 2.77 -9.83 -1.84
N TYR A 327 2.12 -9.29 -2.87
CA TYR A 327 2.59 -8.14 -3.63
C TYR A 327 1.51 -7.07 -3.72
N LEU A 328 1.82 -5.82 -3.37
CA LEU A 328 0.93 -4.69 -3.64
C LEU A 328 1.22 -4.10 -5.01
N ILE A 329 0.16 -3.95 -5.81
CA ILE A 329 0.21 -3.39 -7.16
C ILE A 329 -0.51 -2.03 -7.22
N ASP A 330 -0.33 -1.31 -8.32
CA ASP A 330 -0.95 0.01 -8.56
C ASP A 330 -0.60 1.09 -7.50
N MET A 331 0.67 1.09 -7.10
CA MET A 331 1.21 1.93 -6.03
C MET A 331 1.43 3.40 -6.43
N ASP A 332 1.29 3.78 -7.70
CA ASP A 332 1.50 5.15 -8.18
C ASP A 332 0.38 6.13 -7.78
N SER A 333 -0.68 5.61 -7.16
CA SER A 333 -1.80 6.40 -6.66
C SER A 333 -1.67 6.78 -5.19
N VAL A 334 -0.77 6.18 -4.40
CA VAL A 334 -0.68 6.35 -2.93
C VAL A 334 -0.57 7.81 -2.47
N GLN A 335 -0.91 8.07 -1.21
CA GLN A 335 -0.68 9.36 -0.57
C GLN A 335 0.71 9.40 0.07
N ILE A 336 1.45 10.49 -0.20
CA ILE A 336 2.79 10.74 0.35
C ILE A 336 2.86 12.21 0.74
N GLN A 337 3.16 12.48 2.00
CA GLN A 337 3.26 13.86 2.53
C GLN A 337 1.98 14.67 2.23
N ASP A 338 2.12 15.75 1.48
CA ASP A 338 1.08 16.68 1.04
C ASP A 338 0.37 16.27 -0.26
N LEU A 339 0.75 15.14 -0.86
CA LEU A 339 0.20 14.65 -2.12
C LEU A 339 -0.88 13.58 -1.87
N PRO A 340 -2.17 13.87 -2.12
CA PRO A 340 -3.27 12.96 -1.81
C PRO A 340 -3.30 11.75 -2.75
N CYS A 341 -3.96 10.69 -2.29
CA CYS A 341 -4.36 9.57 -3.14
C CYS A 341 -5.65 9.93 -3.88
N PRO A 342 -5.67 10.00 -5.22
CA PRO A 342 -6.82 10.52 -5.98
C PRO A 342 -7.96 9.51 -6.15
N VAL A 343 -7.74 8.26 -5.78
CA VAL A 343 -8.64 7.12 -6.02
C VAL A 343 -9.01 6.43 -4.72
N GLY A 344 -10.10 5.67 -4.76
CA GLY A 344 -10.57 4.84 -3.66
C GLY A 344 -11.75 4.01 -4.13
N THR A 345 -11.93 2.86 -3.50
CA THR A 345 -13.01 1.92 -3.79
C THR A 345 -14.05 2.01 -2.69
N GLU A 346 -15.30 2.31 -3.06
CA GLU A 346 -16.39 2.62 -2.12
C GLU A 346 -16.54 1.53 -1.04
N GLU A 347 -16.53 0.26 -1.46
CA GLU A 347 -16.64 -0.94 -0.60
C GLU A 347 -15.55 -1.02 0.48
N PHE A 348 -14.38 -0.42 0.26
CA PHE A 348 -13.28 -0.40 1.22
C PHE A 348 -13.11 0.97 1.88
N THR A 349 -13.93 1.97 1.50
CA THR A 349 -13.82 3.34 1.96
C THR A 349 -14.86 3.62 3.03
N ARG A 350 -14.47 4.35 4.07
CA ARG A 350 -15.40 4.80 5.11
C ARG A 350 -16.59 5.57 4.51
N PRO A 351 -17.83 5.31 4.96
CA PRO A 351 -19.00 6.05 4.50
C PRO A 351 -18.87 7.57 4.58
N GLU A 352 -18.19 8.08 5.61
CA GLU A 352 -17.99 9.53 5.79
C GLU A 352 -17.10 10.18 4.72
N LEU A 353 -16.40 9.39 3.90
CA LEU A 353 -15.53 9.85 2.83
C LEU A 353 -16.12 9.67 1.43
N TRP A 354 -17.28 9.03 1.31
CA TRP A 354 -17.96 8.88 0.03
C TRP A 354 -18.41 10.22 -0.53
N ASP A 355 -18.66 10.25 -1.84
CA ASP A 355 -19.10 11.42 -2.61
C ASP A 355 -18.15 12.64 -2.54
N LYS A 356 -16.98 12.49 -1.90
CA LYS A 356 -15.91 13.49 -1.86
C LYS A 356 -14.87 13.16 -2.91
N SER A 357 -14.32 14.20 -3.54
CA SER A 357 -13.18 14.05 -4.43
C SER A 357 -11.91 13.82 -3.62
N PHE A 358 -11.27 12.67 -3.77
CA PHE A 358 -10.09 12.31 -2.97
C PHE A 358 -8.86 13.19 -3.22
N VAL A 359 -8.82 13.97 -4.32
CA VAL A 359 -7.76 14.97 -4.53
C VAL A 359 -7.88 16.20 -3.64
N THR A 360 -9.00 16.37 -2.92
CA THR A 360 -9.30 17.59 -2.14
C THR A 360 -8.93 17.50 -0.66
N PHE A 361 -8.50 16.31 -0.18
CA PHE A 361 -8.13 16.11 1.22
C PHE A 361 -7.03 15.06 1.37
N LEU A 362 -6.32 15.09 2.51
CA LEU A 362 -5.39 14.05 2.90
C LEU A 362 -6.12 13.06 3.81
N ARG A 363 -6.04 11.77 3.49
CA ARG A 363 -6.52 10.69 4.37
C ARG A 363 -5.65 10.63 5.61
N ARG A 364 -6.26 10.29 6.74
CA ARG A 364 -5.60 10.03 8.01
C ARG A 364 -5.34 8.53 8.15
N PRO A 365 -4.40 8.10 9.02
CA PRO A 365 -4.22 6.68 9.30
C PRO A 365 -5.52 5.95 9.69
N GLN A 366 -6.42 6.61 10.42
CA GLN A 366 -7.75 6.10 10.78
C GLN A 366 -8.67 5.83 9.60
N ASP A 367 -8.46 6.52 8.48
CA ASP A 367 -9.27 6.28 7.28
C ASP A 367 -8.80 4.98 6.60
N GLU A 368 -7.51 4.63 6.73
CA GLU A 368 -6.92 3.40 6.23
C GLU A 368 -7.12 2.20 7.17
N ASP A 369 -7.15 2.41 8.49
CA ASP A 369 -7.50 1.38 9.49
C ASP A 369 -8.85 0.71 9.17
N TYR A 370 -9.82 1.49 8.70
CA TYR A 370 -11.12 0.96 8.27
C TYR A 370 -10.96 0.04 7.05
N SER A 371 -10.24 0.49 6.03
CA SER A 371 -9.99 -0.29 4.82
C SER A 371 -9.21 -1.58 5.12
N ILE A 372 -8.23 -1.51 6.03
CA ILE A 372 -7.47 -2.66 6.53
C ILE A 372 -8.41 -3.64 7.24
N SER A 373 -9.30 -3.15 8.10
CA SER A 373 -10.27 -4.00 8.83
C SER A 373 -11.15 -4.79 7.85
N ILE A 374 -11.66 -4.14 6.80
CA ILE A 374 -12.45 -4.80 5.74
C ILE A 374 -11.59 -5.83 5.01
N LEU A 375 -10.38 -5.48 4.59
CA LEU A 375 -9.54 -6.41 3.83
C LEU A 375 -9.11 -7.62 4.68
N VAL A 376 -8.76 -7.42 5.95
CA VAL A 376 -8.42 -8.51 6.89
C VAL A 376 -9.61 -9.45 7.03
N PHE A 377 -10.83 -8.92 7.22
CA PHE A 377 -12.04 -9.74 7.22
C PHE A 377 -12.16 -10.50 5.89
N SER A 378 -12.07 -9.82 4.76
CA SER A 378 -12.23 -10.45 3.45
C SER A 378 -11.17 -11.51 3.14
N ILE A 379 -9.93 -11.37 3.62
CA ILE A 379 -8.92 -12.43 3.50
C ILE A 379 -9.32 -13.64 4.35
N LEU A 380 -9.66 -13.45 5.63
CA LEU A 380 -10.06 -14.55 6.51
C LEU A 380 -11.32 -15.28 6.03
N PHE A 381 -12.25 -14.54 5.42
CA PHE A 381 -13.49 -15.04 4.86
C PHE A 381 -13.40 -15.30 3.35
N CYS A 382 -12.19 -15.48 2.82
CA CYS A 382 -11.97 -15.97 1.45
C CYS A 382 -12.76 -15.21 0.37
N GLY A 383 -12.76 -13.88 0.46
CA GLY A 383 -13.37 -12.94 -0.48
C GLY A 383 -14.58 -12.19 0.05
N GLN A 384 -15.19 -12.69 1.12
CA GLN A 384 -16.47 -12.15 1.57
C GLN A 384 -16.33 -10.74 2.17
N HIS A 385 -17.28 -9.86 1.86
CA HIS A 385 -17.37 -8.55 2.49
C HIS A 385 -18.02 -8.66 3.88
N PRO A 386 -17.55 -7.92 4.92
CA PRO A 386 -18.11 -8.01 6.27
C PRO A 386 -19.61 -7.71 6.36
N TYR A 387 -20.11 -6.79 5.53
CA TYR A 387 -21.53 -6.41 5.50
C TYR A 387 -22.40 -7.25 4.54
N ALA A 388 -21.81 -8.23 3.86
CA ALA A 388 -22.57 -9.07 2.94
C ALA A 388 -23.41 -10.08 3.74
N GLN A 389 -24.72 -10.10 3.47
CA GLN A 389 -25.68 -10.86 4.25
C GLN A 389 -26.89 -11.32 3.44
N ARG A 390 -27.63 -12.27 3.98
CA ARG A 390 -28.89 -12.78 3.45
C ARG A 390 -30.05 -11.95 4.00
N ASN A 391 -31.06 -11.75 3.16
CA ASN A 391 -32.25 -10.99 3.51
C ASN A 391 -31.94 -9.56 4.01
N GLY A 392 -30.80 -9.02 3.58
CA GLY A 392 -30.38 -7.65 3.87
C GLY A 392 -31.05 -6.62 2.98
N LEU A 393 -30.51 -5.41 3.03
CA LEU A 393 -30.80 -4.31 2.14
C LEU A 393 -30.37 -4.64 0.70
N GLU A 394 -30.87 -3.86 -0.25
CA GLU A 394 -30.64 -4.11 -1.69
C GLU A 394 -29.18 -3.88 -2.09
N MET A 395 -28.53 -2.87 -1.50
CA MET A 395 -27.18 -2.45 -1.86
C MET A 395 -26.22 -2.62 -0.67
N LEU A 396 -25.01 -3.09 -0.95
CA LEU A 396 -23.94 -3.19 0.05
C LEU A 396 -23.63 -1.84 0.71
N ARG A 397 -23.73 -0.76 -0.08
CA ARG A 397 -23.59 0.62 0.37
C ARG A 397 -24.52 0.94 1.54
N ASP A 398 -25.80 0.57 1.43
CA ASP A 398 -26.79 0.85 2.47
C ASP A 398 -26.47 0.07 3.76
N GLU A 399 -26.02 -1.18 3.64
CA GLU A 399 -25.62 -2.00 4.79
C GLU A 399 -24.43 -1.42 5.55
N MET A 400 -23.45 -0.90 4.81
CA MET A 400 -22.29 -0.21 5.36
C MET A 400 -22.68 1.08 6.09
N GLU A 401 -23.62 1.87 5.54
CA GLU A 401 -24.11 3.10 6.17
C GLU A 401 -24.75 2.83 7.52
N VAL A 402 -25.61 1.81 7.60
CA VAL A 402 -26.29 1.44 8.86
C VAL A 402 -25.47 0.50 9.75
N ARG A 403 -24.25 0.14 9.35
CA ARG A 403 -23.33 -0.77 10.08
C ARG A 403 -23.99 -2.11 10.43
N SER A 404 -24.71 -2.65 9.46
CA SER A 404 -25.51 -3.87 9.56
C SER A 404 -24.62 -5.10 9.38
N PHE A 405 -23.84 -5.42 10.41
CA PHE A 405 -22.94 -6.58 10.42
C PHE A 405 -23.68 -7.85 10.86
N PRO A 406 -23.67 -8.96 10.08
CA PRO A 406 -24.53 -10.11 10.33
C PRO A 406 -23.96 -11.15 11.31
N TYR A 407 -22.72 -10.99 11.77
CA TYR A 407 -22.08 -11.95 12.68
C TYR A 407 -22.14 -11.44 14.12
N THR A 408 -22.64 -12.27 15.05
CA THR A 408 -22.75 -11.94 16.48
C THR A 408 -21.87 -12.85 17.33
N GLU A 409 -21.50 -12.40 18.54
CA GLU A 409 -20.72 -13.22 19.49
C GLU A 409 -21.54 -14.37 20.10
N ASP A 410 -22.87 -14.25 20.10
CA ASP A 410 -23.81 -15.18 20.72
C ASP A 410 -24.58 -16.04 19.70
N ASP A 411 -24.22 -15.96 18.42
CA ASP A 411 -24.83 -16.70 17.30
C ASP A 411 -26.35 -16.47 17.10
N SER A 412 -26.89 -15.40 17.68
CA SER A 412 -28.33 -15.10 17.68
C SER A 412 -28.90 -14.72 16.31
N GLU A 413 -28.07 -14.28 15.37
CA GLU A 413 -28.49 -13.78 14.05
C GLU A 413 -27.84 -14.55 12.87
N ASN A 414 -27.49 -15.81 13.08
CA ASN A 414 -26.81 -16.64 12.07
C ASN A 414 -27.62 -16.86 10.77
N ASP A 415 -28.91 -16.57 10.75
CA ASP A 415 -29.75 -16.64 9.55
C ASP A 415 -29.42 -15.55 8.52
N ARG A 416 -28.82 -14.44 8.96
CA ARG A 416 -28.31 -13.35 8.12
C ARG A 416 -26.97 -13.70 7.47
N ILE A 417 -26.20 -14.62 8.03
CA ILE A 417 -24.87 -14.98 7.50
C ILE A 417 -25.00 -15.66 6.12
N PRO A 418 -24.20 -15.25 5.12
CA PRO A 418 -24.17 -15.89 3.80
C PRO A 418 -23.99 -17.41 3.87
N LEU A 419 -24.64 -18.14 2.95
CA LEU A 419 -24.43 -19.58 2.80
C LEU A 419 -23.02 -19.86 2.25
N GLY A 420 -22.49 -21.05 2.53
CA GLY A 420 -21.15 -21.46 2.07
C GLY A 420 -20.16 -21.75 3.19
N GLY A 421 -20.64 -21.92 4.42
CA GLY A 421 -19.80 -22.27 5.58
C GLY A 421 -19.14 -21.07 6.26
N TYR A 422 -19.53 -19.84 5.92
CA TYR A 422 -18.98 -18.63 6.54
C TYR A 422 -19.33 -18.52 8.03
N ASP A 423 -20.47 -19.05 8.46
CA ASP A 423 -20.81 -19.23 9.88
C ASP A 423 -19.78 -20.12 10.59
N LYS A 424 -19.30 -21.17 9.92
CA LYS A 424 -18.29 -22.07 10.47
C LYS A 424 -16.89 -21.46 10.46
N ILE A 425 -16.57 -20.60 9.49
CA ILE A 425 -15.36 -19.76 9.54
C ILE A 425 -15.42 -18.85 10.76
N TRP A 426 -16.55 -18.18 10.97
CA TRP A 426 -16.77 -17.33 12.14
C TRP A 426 -16.59 -18.12 13.44
N ASP A 427 -17.27 -19.25 13.59
CA ASP A 427 -17.19 -20.13 14.78
C ASP A 427 -15.74 -20.47 15.15
N ALA A 428 -14.90 -20.70 14.12
CA ALA A 428 -13.50 -21.11 14.22
C ALA A 428 -12.50 -19.98 14.54
N LEU A 429 -12.93 -18.72 14.57
CA LEU A 429 -12.10 -17.60 15.01
C LEU A 429 -11.89 -17.59 16.52
N THR A 430 -10.83 -16.92 16.99
CA THR A 430 -10.64 -16.65 18.41
C THR A 430 -11.66 -15.63 18.92
N ASP A 431 -11.99 -15.70 20.21
CA ASP A 431 -12.90 -14.73 20.86
C ASP A 431 -12.43 -13.29 20.69
N GLU A 432 -11.11 -13.07 20.71
CA GLU A 432 -10.49 -11.77 20.47
C GLU A 432 -10.81 -11.23 19.06
N LEU A 433 -10.62 -12.04 18.01
CA LEU A 433 -10.93 -11.64 16.63
C LEU A 433 -12.43 -11.42 16.43
N LYS A 434 -13.28 -12.29 16.98
CA LYS A 434 -14.75 -12.11 16.95
C LYS A 434 -15.13 -10.77 17.55
N SER A 435 -14.61 -10.46 18.73
CA SER A 435 -14.91 -9.21 19.44
C SER A 435 -14.41 -7.99 18.70
N MET A 436 -13.20 -8.05 18.13
CA MET A 436 -12.66 -6.97 17.30
C MET A 436 -13.53 -6.72 16.07
N PHE A 437 -13.96 -7.76 15.35
CA PHE A 437 -14.83 -7.58 14.18
C PHE A 437 -16.21 -7.02 14.54
N VAL A 438 -16.85 -7.49 15.62
CA VAL A 438 -18.13 -6.91 16.07
C VAL A 438 -17.96 -5.44 16.47
N ARG A 439 -16.90 -5.10 17.20
CA ARG A 439 -16.61 -3.70 17.56
C ARG A 439 -16.33 -2.85 16.33
N ALA A 440 -15.57 -3.37 15.37
CA ALA A 440 -15.24 -2.66 14.15
C ALA A 440 -16.49 -2.38 13.30
N PHE A 441 -17.26 -3.43 13.00
CA PHE A 441 -18.32 -3.32 11.99
C PHE A 441 -19.69 -2.96 12.54
N THR A 442 -19.99 -3.22 13.82
CA THR A 442 -21.25 -2.81 14.46
C THR A 442 -21.10 -1.47 15.19
N LYS A 443 -20.00 -1.25 15.92
CA LYS A 443 -19.80 -0.03 16.74
C LYS A 443 -19.01 1.05 16.01
N GLY A 444 -18.36 0.74 14.89
CA GLY A 444 -17.54 1.69 14.13
C GLY A 444 -16.19 1.98 14.80
N GLU A 445 -15.71 1.09 15.65
CA GLU A 445 -14.38 1.19 16.25
C GLU A 445 -13.30 0.92 15.19
N LEU A 446 -12.14 1.56 15.35
CA LEU A 446 -11.03 1.44 14.40
C LEU A 446 -9.84 0.86 15.14
N PHE A 447 -9.36 -0.28 14.65
CA PHE A 447 -8.17 -0.94 15.16
C PHE A 447 -7.02 -0.70 14.20
N ASP A 448 -5.85 -0.39 14.75
CA ASP A 448 -4.65 -0.24 13.93
C ASP A 448 -4.16 -1.60 13.41
N SER A 449 -3.30 -1.57 12.40
CA SER A 449 -2.72 -2.76 11.76
C SER A 449 -1.94 -3.65 12.74
N CYS A 450 -1.32 -3.06 13.77
CA CYS A 450 -0.57 -3.81 14.78
C CYS A 450 -1.52 -4.60 15.71
N GLU A 451 -2.67 -4.03 16.08
CA GLU A 451 -3.70 -4.72 16.85
C GLU A 451 -4.23 -5.94 16.09
N TRP A 452 -4.56 -5.79 14.81
CA TRP A 452 -4.95 -6.93 13.97
C TRP A 452 -3.85 -7.97 13.87
N THR A 453 -2.60 -7.55 13.67
CA THR A 453 -1.46 -8.47 13.59
C THR A 453 -1.32 -9.28 14.86
N VAL A 454 -1.37 -8.65 16.04
CA VAL A 454 -1.26 -9.35 17.33
C VAL A 454 -2.38 -10.38 17.52
N ALA A 455 -3.62 -10.04 17.19
CA ALA A 455 -4.75 -10.96 17.30
C ALA A 455 -4.64 -12.14 16.30
N LEU A 456 -4.18 -11.87 15.08
CA LEU A 456 -3.93 -12.89 14.06
C LEU A 456 -2.76 -13.81 14.40
N GLU A 457 -1.67 -13.28 14.98
CA GLU A 457 -0.55 -14.09 15.45
C GLU A 457 -0.97 -15.05 16.55
N ASN A 458 -1.81 -14.58 17.50
CA ASN A 458 -2.41 -15.45 18.51
C ASN A 458 -3.25 -16.56 17.87
N TYR A 459 -4.05 -16.24 16.84
CA TYR A 459 -4.83 -17.25 16.12
C TYR A 459 -3.95 -18.23 15.35
N ARG A 460 -2.93 -17.75 14.64
CA ARG A 460 -1.92 -18.55 13.94
C ARG A 460 -1.26 -19.54 14.89
N ASP A 461 -0.80 -19.07 16.05
CA ASP A 461 -0.09 -19.90 17.01
C ASP A 461 -1.00 -21.02 17.56
N LYS A 462 -2.29 -20.74 17.83
CA LYS A 462 -3.27 -21.76 18.21
C LYS A 462 -3.52 -22.81 17.13
N LEU A 463 -3.56 -22.40 15.86
CA LEU A 463 -3.68 -23.31 14.72
C LEU A 463 -2.43 -24.19 14.59
N MET A 464 -1.23 -23.60 14.69
CA MET A 464 0.03 -24.34 14.63
C MET A 464 0.19 -25.35 15.78
N ASN A 465 -0.28 -24.99 16.97
CA ASN A 465 -0.23 -25.86 18.16
C ASN A 465 -1.37 -26.89 18.19
N HIS A 466 -2.23 -26.92 17.18
CA HIS A 466 -3.42 -27.78 17.11
C HIS A 466 -4.31 -27.69 18.37
N GLU A 467 -4.59 -26.47 18.85
CA GLU A 467 -5.36 -26.25 20.09
C GLU A 467 -6.89 -26.46 19.91
N PHE A 468 -7.39 -26.43 18.67
CA PHE A 468 -8.79 -26.68 18.37
C PHE A 468 -9.06 -28.18 18.32
N LYS A 469 -10.06 -28.62 19.09
CA LYS A 469 -10.47 -30.04 19.16
C LYS A 469 -11.10 -30.55 17.87
N ASP A 470 -11.68 -29.66 17.09
CA ASP A 470 -12.37 -29.96 15.86
C ASP A 470 -11.40 -29.83 14.68
N GLU A 471 -11.16 -30.94 13.99
CA GLU A 471 -10.25 -31.01 12.84
C GLU A 471 -10.74 -30.19 11.64
N GLU A 472 -12.05 -29.94 11.52
CA GLU A 472 -12.59 -29.14 10.42
C GLU A 472 -12.15 -27.66 10.50
N VAL A 473 -11.80 -27.16 11.69
CA VAL A 473 -11.30 -25.79 11.90
C VAL A 473 -10.01 -25.52 11.11
N TYR A 474 -9.18 -26.53 10.89
CA TYR A 474 -7.92 -26.37 10.17
C TYR A 474 -8.12 -26.27 8.65
N ARG A 475 -9.32 -26.51 8.12
CA ARG A 475 -9.61 -26.38 6.69
C ARG A 475 -9.92 -24.93 6.31
N VAL A 476 -9.63 -24.57 5.06
CA VAL A 476 -9.95 -23.22 4.52
C VAL A 476 -11.46 -22.93 4.58
N PHE A 477 -12.29 -23.94 4.40
CA PHE A 477 -13.75 -23.85 4.54
C PHE A 477 -14.23 -25.03 5.41
N PRO A 478 -14.40 -24.82 6.72
CA PRO A 478 -14.86 -25.86 7.63
C PRO A 478 -16.27 -26.35 7.26
N TYR A 479 -16.51 -27.68 7.36
CA TYR A 479 -17.83 -28.30 7.19
C TYR A 479 -18.51 -28.12 5.83
N MET A 480 -17.77 -27.65 4.84
CA MET A 480 -18.29 -27.51 3.49
C MET A 480 -18.48 -28.88 2.86
N VAL A 481 -19.74 -29.29 2.74
CA VAL A 481 -20.10 -30.49 1.98
C VAL A 481 -19.95 -30.14 0.49
N LYS A 482 -18.97 -30.73 -0.19
CA LYS A 482 -18.95 -30.76 -1.65
C LYS A 482 -20.16 -31.57 -2.11
N GLU A 483 -21.30 -30.94 -2.33
CA GLU A 483 -22.32 -31.58 -3.15
C GLU A 483 -21.69 -31.79 -4.53
N VAL A 484 -21.42 -33.04 -4.89
CA VAL A 484 -21.13 -33.39 -6.28
C VAL A 484 -22.32 -32.89 -7.07
N ALA A 485 -22.14 -31.80 -7.80
CA ALA A 485 -23.18 -31.23 -8.63
C ALA A 485 -23.71 -32.36 -9.51
N LYS A 486 -24.92 -32.86 -9.20
CA LYS A 486 -25.62 -33.74 -10.13
C LYS A 486 -25.71 -32.93 -11.42
N PRO A 487 -25.29 -33.49 -12.57
CA PRO A 487 -25.30 -32.74 -13.81
C PRO A 487 -26.72 -32.24 -14.04
N VAL A 488 -26.93 -30.95 -13.80
CA VAL A 488 -28.17 -30.29 -14.14
C VAL A 488 -28.16 -30.32 -15.65
N LYS A 489 -29.03 -31.15 -16.25
CA LYS A 489 -29.31 -31.05 -17.67
C LYS A 489 -29.78 -29.61 -17.89
N ARG A 490 -28.90 -28.77 -18.45
CA ARG A 490 -29.23 -27.41 -18.89
C ARG A 490 -30.34 -27.53 -19.93
N THR A 491 -31.59 -27.46 -19.52
CA THR A 491 -32.72 -27.16 -20.40
C THR A 491 -32.89 -25.64 -20.41
N GLY A 492 -32.22 -24.96 -21.34
CA GLY A 492 -32.52 -23.56 -21.62
C GLY A 492 -31.32 -22.68 -22.01
N LYS A 493 -31.24 -22.42 -23.32
CA LYS A 493 -30.64 -21.28 -24.04
C LYS A 493 -29.22 -20.82 -23.64
N VAL A 494 -28.28 -21.23 -24.49
CA VAL A 494 -26.92 -20.69 -24.60
C VAL A 494 -26.98 -19.19 -24.86
N SER A 495 -26.18 -18.40 -24.14
CA SER A 495 -26.08 -16.96 -24.39
C SER A 495 -25.44 -16.67 -25.76
N VAL A 496 -25.79 -15.56 -26.40
CA VAL A 496 -25.20 -15.15 -27.71
C VAL A 496 -23.67 -15.11 -27.64
N ARG A 497 -23.10 -14.74 -26.48
CA ARG A 497 -21.65 -14.78 -26.22
C ARG A 497 -21.06 -16.19 -26.25
N GLU A 498 -21.73 -17.18 -25.67
CA GLU A 498 -21.28 -18.58 -25.72
C GLU A 498 -21.42 -19.21 -27.11
N ALA A 499 -22.41 -18.79 -27.91
CA ALA A 499 -22.57 -19.26 -29.28
C ALA A 499 -21.46 -18.74 -30.21
N ILE A 500 -21.01 -17.50 -30.00
CA ILE A 500 -19.91 -16.87 -30.76
C ILE A 500 -18.55 -17.49 -30.38
N MET A 501 -18.33 -17.82 -29.10
CA MET A 501 -17.07 -18.44 -28.69
C MET A 501 -16.92 -19.91 -29.14
N ASN A 502 -18.03 -20.61 -29.38
CA ASN A 502 -18.03 -22.05 -29.68
C ASN A 502 -18.32 -22.38 -31.16
N SER A 503 -18.39 -21.40 -32.07
CA SER A 503 -18.58 -21.64 -33.49
C SER A 503 -17.48 -20.99 -34.33
N ASN A 504 -17.01 -21.71 -35.36
CA ASN A 504 -16.13 -21.16 -36.41
C ASN A 504 -16.90 -20.25 -37.40
N LEU A 505 -18.02 -19.66 -36.98
CA LEU A 505 -18.91 -18.87 -37.82
C LEU A 505 -18.59 -17.38 -37.65
N ASN A 506 -18.79 -16.60 -38.72
CA ASN A 506 -18.66 -15.15 -38.63
C ASN A 506 -19.87 -14.53 -37.90
N SER A 507 -19.71 -13.29 -37.43
CA SER A 507 -20.68 -12.58 -36.59
C SER A 507 -22.05 -12.38 -37.24
N GLN A 508 -22.14 -12.42 -38.57
CA GLN A 508 -23.40 -12.26 -39.30
C GLN A 508 -24.21 -13.57 -39.36
N GLU A 509 -23.53 -14.70 -39.59
CA GLU A 509 -24.14 -16.04 -39.63
C GLU A 509 -24.70 -16.47 -38.27
N ALA A 510 -24.04 -16.08 -37.18
CA ALA A 510 -24.52 -16.33 -35.82
C ALA A 510 -25.83 -15.57 -35.51
N MET A 511 -25.97 -14.35 -36.04
CA MET A 511 -27.18 -13.52 -35.87
C MET A 511 -28.37 -14.06 -36.67
N ASP A 512 -28.14 -14.54 -37.89
CA ASP A 512 -29.19 -15.10 -38.75
C ASP A 512 -29.71 -16.45 -38.22
N SER A 513 -28.81 -17.29 -37.70
CA SER A 513 -29.21 -18.55 -37.03
C SER A 513 -30.03 -18.29 -35.77
N TYR A 514 -29.72 -17.24 -35.00
CA TYR A 514 -30.49 -16.86 -33.82
C TYR A 514 -31.90 -16.38 -34.19
N ASN A 515 -32.02 -15.51 -35.20
CA ASN A 515 -33.32 -14.99 -35.66
C ASN A 515 -34.24 -16.08 -36.23
N SER A 516 -33.68 -17.17 -36.78
CA SER A 516 -34.45 -18.31 -37.28
C SER A 516 -35.08 -19.19 -36.18
N GLN A 517 -34.61 -19.07 -34.93
CA GLN A 517 -35.02 -19.93 -33.80
C GLN A 517 -35.98 -19.24 -32.82
N VAL A 518 -36.34 -17.98 -33.06
CA VAL A 518 -37.31 -17.25 -32.23
C VAL A 518 -38.70 -17.35 -32.88
N PRO A 519 -39.75 -17.86 -32.19
CA PRO A 519 -41.10 -17.83 -32.72
C PRO A 519 -41.60 -16.39 -32.79
N THR A 520 -42.03 -15.93 -33.96
CA THR A 520 -42.75 -14.66 -34.12
C THR A 520 -44.12 -14.77 -33.47
N SER A 521 -44.27 -14.26 -32.25
CA SER A 521 -45.57 -13.97 -31.65
C SER A 521 -45.95 -12.52 -31.91
N HIS A 522 -47.07 -12.31 -32.60
CA HIS A 522 -47.76 -11.03 -32.71
C HIS A 522 -47.94 -10.37 -31.32
N ALA A 523 -47.53 -9.11 -31.20
CA ALA A 523 -47.89 -8.27 -30.07
C ALA A 523 -48.45 -6.94 -30.58
N GLU A 524 -49.73 -6.74 -30.30
CA GLU A 524 -50.48 -5.52 -30.51
C GLU A 524 -49.91 -4.35 -29.70
N GLU A 525 -49.97 -3.16 -30.28
CA GLU A 525 -49.61 -1.89 -29.65
C GLU A 525 -50.48 -1.60 -28.42
N LYS A 526 -49.86 -1.43 -27.25
CA LYS A 526 -50.45 -0.63 -26.16
C LYS A 526 -49.41 0.31 -25.55
N LYS A 527 -49.64 1.60 -25.80
CA LYS A 527 -48.99 2.76 -25.18
C LYS A 527 -48.96 2.66 -23.65
N LYS A 528 -47.81 2.92 -23.04
CA LYS A 528 -47.70 3.39 -21.65
C LYS A 528 -46.76 4.60 -21.59
N GLN A 529 -47.22 5.60 -20.85
CA GLN A 529 -46.66 6.95 -20.70
C GLN A 529 -45.33 6.92 -19.94
N GLU A 530 -44.33 7.66 -20.45
CA GLU A 530 -43.10 7.99 -19.74
C GLU A 530 -43.35 9.18 -18.79
N ALA A 531 -42.97 9.00 -17.51
CA ALA A 531 -42.86 10.08 -16.55
C ALA A 531 -41.41 10.59 -16.54
N GLN A 532 -41.28 11.92 -16.51
CA GLN A 532 -40.07 12.70 -16.72
C GLN A 532 -39.07 12.59 -15.55
N THR A 533 -37.79 12.46 -15.88
CA THR A 533 -36.67 12.91 -15.04
C THR A 533 -35.68 13.68 -15.92
N PRO A 534 -35.18 14.86 -15.49
CA PRO A 534 -34.41 15.73 -16.36
C PRO A 534 -32.92 15.33 -16.40
N SER A 535 -32.42 14.94 -17.58
CA SER A 535 -30.99 14.91 -17.88
C SER A 535 -30.58 16.24 -18.54
N PHE A 536 -29.57 16.89 -17.96
CA PHE A 536 -29.00 18.11 -18.50
C PHE A 536 -28.08 17.75 -19.68
N LYS A 537 -28.44 18.25 -20.87
CA LYS A 537 -27.79 17.96 -22.15
C LYS A 537 -26.45 18.67 -22.30
N GLY A 538 -25.42 17.91 -22.68
CA GLY A 538 -24.26 18.44 -23.40
C GLY A 538 -24.66 18.85 -24.82
N SER A 539 -24.31 20.08 -25.18
CA SER A 539 -24.51 20.66 -26.51
C SER A 539 -23.50 20.11 -27.51
N ALA A 540 -23.94 19.26 -28.44
CA ALA A 540 -23.25 18.98 -29.69
C ALA A 540 -23.84 19.88 -30.79
N PHE A 541 -23.01 20.77 -31.35
CA PHE A 541 -23.36 21.53 -32.54
C PHE A 541 -23.08 20.70 -33.79
N SER A 542 -24.11 20.53 -34.63
CA SER A 542 -23.98 20.04 -36.01
C SER A 542 -23.51 21.14 -36.94
N SER A 543 -22.69 20.81 -37.94
CA SER A 543 -22.97 21.25 -39.32
C SER A 543 -22.16 20.42 -40.31
N ASN A 544 -22.80 20.09 -41.43
CA ASN A 544 -22.24 19.27 -42.50
C ASN A 544 -22.18 20.12 -43.78
N SER A 545 -21.11 19.94 -44.57
CA SER A 545 -20.92 20.27 -46.00
C SER A 545 -20.76 21.76 -46.40
N ARG A 546 -19.88 22.21 -47.31
CA ARG A 546 -19.09 21.60 -48.43
C ARG A 546 -18.01 22.62 -48.93
N PRO A 547 -17.19 22.38 -50.00
CA PRO A 547 -15.73 22.58 -50.02
C PRO A 547 -15.22 23.75 -50.89
N LEU A 548 -13.92 24.11 -50.81
CA LEU A 548 -13.02 24.42 -51.95
C LEU A 548 -11.61 24.95 -51.53
N LYS A 549 -10.59 24.39 -52.22
CA LYS A 549 -9.28 24.94 -52.67
C LYS A 549 -8.10 25.22 -51.70
N THR A 550 -7.10 24.33 -51.85
CA THR A 550 -5.65 24.52 -52.02
C THR A 550 -5.03 25.92 -51.84
N ASP A 551 -4.03 26.01 -50.93
CA ASP A 551 -2.69 26.55 -51.19
C ASP A 551 -1.69 26.09 -50.09
N ALA A 552 -0.40 26.08 -50.43
CA ALA A 552 0.70 25.33 -49.79
C ALA A 552 1.42 26.07 -48.61
N PRO A 553 2.58 25.58 -48.12
CA PRO A 553 2.81 25.08 -46.76
C PRO A 553 3.29 26.15 -45.75
N SER A 554 2.89 26.03 -44.49
CA SER A 554 3.48 26.79 -43.38
C SER A 554 3.93 25.87 -42.24
N GLU A 555 5.11 26.17 -41.73
CA GLU A 555 5.96 25.48 -40.75
C GLU A 555 5.26 24.98 -39.46
N PRO A 556 5.80 23.93 -38.81
CA PRO A 556 5.23 23.39 -37.57
C PRO A 556 5.44 24.36 -36.39
N GLN A 557 4.34 24.82 -35.80
CA GLN A 557 4.34 25.59 -34.56
C GLN A 557 4.75 24.71 -33.36
N THR A 558 5.86 25.06 -32.74
CA THR A 558 6.34 24.54 -31.45
C THR A 558 5.40 24.92 -30.31
N SER A 559 4.96 23.93 -29.54
CA SER A 559 4.13 24.06 -28.33
C SER A 559 4.79 24.90 -27.24
N ALA A 560 4.05 25.89 -26.73
CA ALA A 560 4.46 26.93 -25.79
C ALA A 560 4.49 26.49 -24.30
N LEU A 561 5.00 25.29 -24.01
CA LEU A 561 5.40 24.91 -22.63
C LEU A 561 6.92 24.93 -22.41
N ALA A 562 7.72 24.94 -23.49
CA ALA A 562 9.18 24.98 -23.43
C ALA A 562 9.78 26.42 -23.33
N ALA A 563 8.96 27.48 -23.42
CA ALA A 563 9.46 28.86 -23.56
C ALA A 563 8.97 29.84 -22.46
N ARG A 564 8.50 29.35 -21.31
CA ARG A 564 8.09 30.19 -20.16
C ARG A 564 8.90 29.97 -18.88
N VAL A 565 10.15 29.54 -19.02
CA VAL A 565 11.15 29.52 -17.93
C VAL A 565 12.17 30.67 -18.05
N GLY A 566 11.96 31.61 -18.98
CA GLY A 566 12.79 32.81 -19.13
C GLY A 566 12.01 34.11 -18.91
N SER A 567 12.53 34.95 -18.02
CA SER A 567 12.22 36.38 -17.78
C SER A 567 10.97 36.75 -16.95
N SER A 568 11.17 36.99 -15.64
CA SER A 568 11.00 38.33 -15.01
C SER A 568 11.40 38.28 -13.52
N ASP A 569 12.36 39.13 -13.13
CA ASP A 569 13.00 39.28 -11.82
C ASP A 569 12.08 39.77 -10.68
N SER A 570 12.21 39.19 -9.47
CA SER A 570 12.76 39.91 -8.29
C SER A 570 12.84 39.02 -7.02
N SER A 571 14.09 38.63 -6.70
CA SER A 571 14.70 38.41 -5.37
C SER A 571 14.07 37.46 -4.33
N GLU A 572 14.53 36.21 -4.33
CA GLU A 572 15.27 35.58 -3.23
C GLU A 572 16.02 34.35 -3.77
N LYS A 573 17.36 34.42 -3.86
CA LYS A 573 18.19 33.38 -4.48
C LYS A 573 18.49 32.26 -3.49
N ILE A 574 18.05 31.04 -3.80
CA ILE A 574 18.59 29.79 -3.29
C ILE A 574 19.44 29.18 -4.43
N GLU A 575 20.77 29.15 -4.27
CA GLU A 575 21.68 28.48 -5.21
C GLU A 575 21.61 26.96 -5.00
N ILE A 576 21.02 26.23 -5.96
CA ILE A 576 21.25 24.79 -6.13
C ILE A 576 21.40 24.55 -7.63
N PHE A 577 22.64 24.33 -8.07
CA PHE A 577 23.12 23.59 -9.26
C PHE A 577 24.45 24.17 -9.75
N LYS A 578 25.56 23.69 -9.17
CA LYS A 578 26.84 23.53 -9.89
C LYS A 578 27.45 22.19 -9.49
N LYS A 579 27.60 21.29 -10.46
CA LYS A 579 28.55 20.17 -10.38
C LYS A 579 29.96 20.74 -10.15
N PRO A 580 30.81 20.15 -9.30
CA PRO A 580 32.25 20.40 -9.36
C PRO A 580 32.84 19.63 -10.54
N VAL A 581 33.44 20.35 -11.48
CA VAL A 581 34.28 19.80 -12.56
C VAL A 581 35.73 19.80 -12.08
N GLU A 582 36.40 18.67 -12.34
CA GLU A 582 37.85 18.43 -12.47
C GLU A 582 38.80 18.92 -11.36
N LYS A 583 39.40 17.95 -10.65
CA LYS A 583 40.69 18.18 -9.99
C LYS A 583 41.82 17.86 -10.96
N THR A 584 42.59 18.91 -11.24
CA THR A 584 43.89 18.95 -11.89
C THR A 584 44.85 17.91 -11.32
N ILE A 585 45.48 17.16 -12.21
CA ILE A 585 46.62 16.27 -11.92
C ILE A 585 47.86 17.17 -11.75
N GLU A 586 48.35 17.31 -10.51
CA GLU A 586 49.70 17.78 -10.26
C GLU A 586 50.64 16.59 -10.07
N LYS A 587 51.69 16.57 -10.88
CA LYS A 587 52.82 15.64 -10.83
C LYS A 587 53.57 15.82 -9.50
N ALA A 588 53.64 14.76 -8.70
CA ALA A 588 54.64 14.63 -7.64
C ALA A 588 55.72 13.64 -8.09
N GLU A 589 56.96 14.08 -8.00
CA GLU A 589 58.18 13.36 -8.39
C GLU A 589 58.41 12.11 -7.52
N GLU A 590 58.68 10.98 -8.16
CA GLU A 590 59.21 9.78 -7.50
C GLU A 590 60.70 9.95 -7.16
N LYS A 591 61.05 9.71 -5.90
CA LYS A 591 62.39 9.22 -5.51
C LYS A 591 62.27 7.84 -4.85
N PRO A 592 63.19 6.89 -5.14
CA PRO A 592 63.03 5.49 -4.76
C PRO A 592 63.75 5.16 -3.44
N GLN A 593 63.14 4.28 -2.62
CA GLN A 593 63.74 3.46 -1.54
C GLN A 593 62.59 2.74 -0.81
N GLU A 594 62.60 1.49 -0.36
CA GLU A 594 63.53 0.37 -0.36
C GLU A 594 62.67 -0.87 0.03
N LYS A 595 62.92 -2.04 -0.56
CA LYS A 595 62.18 -3.29 -0.25
C LYS A 595 62.61 -3.88 1.09
N PRO A 596 61.69 -4.53 1.84
CA PRO A 596 62.06 -5.68 2.65
C PRO A 596 61.52 -7.00 2.07
N LYS A 597 62.33 -8.03 2.33
CA LYS A 597 62.42 -9.35 1.71
C LYS A 597 61.24 -10.29 1.98
N LYS A 598 60.98 -11.13 0.98
CA LYS A 598 60.25 -12.41 1.07
C LYS A 598 60.85 -13.32 2.16
N LYS A 599 59.98 -13.95 2.95
CA LYS A 599 60.15 -15.34 3.42
C LYS A 599 58.83 -16.07 3.18
N GLY A 600 58.87 -17.13 2.39
CA GLY A 600 57.74 -18.02 2.16
C GLY A 600 57.69 -19.14 3.20
N PHE A 601 56.55 -19.82 3.28
CA PHE A 601 56.48 -21.27 3.56
C PHE A 601 55.10 -21.85 3.21
N PHE A 602 55.13 -23.09 2.72
CA PHE A 602 54.09 -24.07 2.38
C PHE A 602 53.06 -24.32 3.52
N SER A 603 51.90 -24.98 3.42
CA SER A 603 51.25 -25.89 2.45
C SER A 603 49.77 -26.13 2.81
N ARG A 604 48.98 -26.44 1.77
CA ARG A 604 47.74 -27.25 1.73
C ARG A 604 47.65 -28.40 2.76
N PHE A 605 46.46 -28.61 3.32
CA PHE A 605 45.92 -29.96 3.62
C PHE A 605 44.37 -29.94 3.61
N LYS A 606 43.78 -30.61 2.61
CA LYS A 606 42.59 -31.46 2.75
C LYS A 606 42.74 -32.60 1.75
N GLY A 607 42.65 -33.82 2.26
CA GLY A 607 42.61 -35.04 1.49
C GLY A 607 41.22 -35.66 1.58
N LYS A 608 40.81 -36.19 0.42
CA LYS A 608 39.61 -36.97 0.06
C LYS A 608 38.30 -36.21 -0.03
#